data_AF-A0A292E1I1-F1
#
_entry.id   AF-A0A292E1I1-F1
#
_cell.length_a   1.000
_cell.length_b   1.000
_cell.length_c   1.000
_cell.angle_alpha   90.00
_cell.angle_beta   90.00
_cell.angle_gamma   90.00
#
_symmetry.space_group_name_H-M   'P 1'
#
loop_
_entity.id
_entity.type
_entity.pdbx_description
1 polymer ?
#
loop_
_entity_poly.entity_id
_entity_poly.type
_entity_poly.pdbx_seq_one_letter_code
_entity_poly.pdbx_strand_id
1 'polypeptide(L)'
;MFDMKNRKNALASSARVAFDYAAFAISPEISAELEAKAKSLTDLGRKETDHVFQLGALLEEVSAHIPDGTFGKWVEARCNITARTARNWRGVHRNLGGYRDRAVALAIGPTVLIQLISAPTEKIDAAFEFAENHGRIQVGDVKAILAGDDVRDEGEAEVDVIDLGGVHGLKAMVEARTRDGRTALLRNLLGLLKILSAALAEAERTGKRIKKSSIAPKAEVHAYHAYELLSSLGTGVGPQGDGKSTMKVGLPSASRWKKVEALLWRLRDSSNWARVDSLEEWLETVVIPILTWATSKEKSPAWPLPEEPSSPRATVAASSLGQAEIEDDQDVDLDEEAEEAEMFEAEADSDVQAETEADASNPIAALLSATRGQRKVPGRHELELITN
;
A
#
# COMPACT_ATOMS: atom_id res chain seq x y z
N MET A 1 0.74 10.74 27.59
CA MET A 1 -0.28 9.79 27.04
C MET A 1 -1.69 10.41 27.00
N PHE A 2 -2.14 10.98 25.88
CA PHE A 2 -3.46 11.66 25.78
C PHE A 2 -4.65 10.69 25.62
N ASP A 3 -5.66 10.89 26.46
CA ASP A 3 -6.83 10.03 26.66
C ASP A 3 -7.76 9.99 25.42
N MET A 4 -7.62 8.93 24.63
CA MET A 4 -8.43 8.65 23.45
C MET A 4 -9.82 8.07 23.79
N LYS A 5 -10.11 7.75 25.06
CA LYS A 5 -11.44 7.33 25.54
C LYS A 5 -12.34 8.55 25.83
N ASN A 6 -11.75 9.69 26.17
CA ASN A 6 -12.52 10.89 26.48
C ASN A 6 -13.17 11.55 25.23
N ARG A 7 -12.58 11.41 24.03
CA ARG A 7 -13.19 11.92 22.77
C ARG A 7 -14.45 11.17 22.36
N LYS A 8 -14.51 9.84 22.56
CA LYS A 8 -15.71 9.05 22.21
C LYS A 8 -16.89 9.35 23.14
N ASN A 9 -16.62 9.65 24.41
CA ASN A 9 -17.65 10.06 25.36
C ASN A 9 -18.10 11.52 25.17
N ALA A 10 -17.22 12.42 24.71
CA ALA A 10 -17.61 13.81 24.40
C ALA A 10 -18.54 13.91 23.18
N LEU A 11 -18.29 13.14 22.11
CA LEU A 11 -19.14 13.10 20.91
C LEU A 11 -20.52 12.46 21.20
N ALA A 12 -20.58 11.41 22.03
CA ALA A 12 -21.85 10.81 22.45
C ALA A 12 -22.65 11.70 23.42
N SER A 13 -21.98 12.56 24.20
CA SER A 13 -22.64 13.49 25.14
C SER A 13 -23.12 14.80 24.49
N SER A 14 -22.61 15.16 23.30
CA SER A 14 -23.04 16.37 22.57
C SER A 14 -24.41 16.20 21.88
N ALA A 15 -24.88 14.96 21.69
CA ALA A 15 -26.20 14.64 21.13
C ALA A 15 -27.41 15.11 21.98
N ARG A 16 -27.18 15.88 23.07
CA ARG A 16 -28.21 16.39 23.98
C ARG A 16 -28.35 17.91 24.03
N VAL A 17 -27.54 18.69 23.32
CA VAL A 17 -27.78 20.14 23.19
C VAL A 17 -28.59 20.36 21.91
N ALA A 18 -29.90 20.57 22.06
CA ALA A 18 -30.75 20.98 20.96
C ALA A 18 -30.20 22.29 20.35
N PHE A 19 -30.03 22.32 19.03
CA PHE A 19 -29.67 23.56 18.34
C PHE A 19 -30.84 24.54 18.49
N ASP A 20 -30.58 25.72 19.07
CA ASP A 20 -31.63 26.71 19.31
C ASP A 20 -31.95 27.49 18.03
N TYR A 21 -32.83 26.91 17.21
CA TYR A 21 -33.30 27.51 15.96
C TYR A 21 -33.95 28.89 16.16
N ALA A 22 -34.61 29.12 17.30
CA ALA A 22 -35.28 30.38 17.61
C ALA A 22 -34.27 31.50 17.90
N ALA A 23 -33.16 31.19 18.58
CA ALA A 23 -32.07 32.14 18.80
C ALA A 23 -31.39 32.61 17.49
N PHE A 24 -31.51 31.83 16.41
CA PHE A 24 -30.97 32.15 15.08
C PHE A 24 -32.01 32.67 14.08
N ALA A 25 -33.22 33.01 14.54
CA ALA A 25 -34.32 33.48 13.71
C ALA A 25 -34.70 32.53 12.54
N ILE A 26 -34.48 31.22 12.72
CA ILE A 26 -34.87 30.20 11.74
C ILE A 26 -36.33 29.81 11.99
N SER A 27 -37.15 29.83 10.93
CA SER A 27 -38.59 29.54 11.08
C SER A 27 -38.84 28.06 11.47
N PRO A 28 -39.97 27.76 12.12
CA PRO A 28 -40.33 26.39 12.48
C PRO A 28 -40.39 25.44 11.27
N GLU A 29 -40.85 25.93 10.12
CA GLU A 29 -40.93 25.16 8.87
C GLU A 29 -39.53 24.80 8.35
N ILE A 30 -38.61 25.75 8.34
CA ILE A 30 -37.21 25.54 7.94
C ILE A 30 -36.50 24.63 8.95
N SER A 31 -36.80 24.77 10.25
CA SER A 31 -36.23 23.90 11.28
C SER A 31 -36.63 22.44 11.07
N ALA A 32 -37.90 22.16 10.72
CA ALA A 32 -38.38 20.82 10.44
C ALA A 32 -37.72 20.21 9.20
N GLU A 33 -37.49 21.03 8.16
CA GLU A 33 -36.75 20.61 6.96
C GLU A 33 -35.28 20.30 7.26
N LEU A 34 -34.61 21.15 8.05
CA LEU A 34 -33.23 20.94 8.49
C LEU A 34 -33.09 19.65 9.31
N GLU A 35 -34.07 19.34 10.15
CA GLU A 35 -34.11 18.11 10.93
C GLU A 35 -34.31 16.85 10.06
N ALA A 36 -35.18 16.94 9.05
CA ALA A 36 -35.35 15.86 8.08
C ALA A 36 -34.06 15.60 7.28
N LYS A 37 -33.34 16.66 6.89
CA LYS A 37 -32.03 16.55 6.23
C LYS A 37 -30.97 16.00 7.18
N ALA A 38 -30.91 16.43 8.45
CA ALA A 38 -29.99 15.89 9.46
C ALA A 38 -30.20 14.38 9.68
N LYS A 39 -31.46 13.95 9.78
CA LYS A 39 -31.81 12.52 9.84
C LYS A 39 -31.36 11.78 8.58
N SER A 40 -31.57 12.37 7.41
CA SER A 40 -31.13 11.77 6.14
C SER A 40 -29.59 11.64 6.08
N LEU A 41 -28.85 12.60 6.63
CA LEU A 41 -27.39 12.57 6.74
C LEU A 41 -26.91 11.46 7.71
N THR A 42 -27.63 11.20 8.80
CA THR A 42 -27.29 10.13 9.76
C THR A 42 -27.69 8.73 9.29
N ASP A 43 -28.81 8.63 8.55
CA ASP A 43 -29.32 7.37 8.00
C ASP A 43 -28.52 6.93 6.76
N LEU A 44 -27.80 7.85 6.13
CA LEU A 44 -26.83 7.59 5.06
C LEU A 44 -25.61 6.83 5.63
N GLY A 45 -25.76 5.51 5.74
CA GLY A 45 -24.69 4.58 6.10
C GLY A 45 -23.68 4.30 4.97
N ARG A 46 -22.49 3.83 5.38
CA ARG A 46 -21.28 3.61 4.57
C ARG A 46 -21.52 2.81 3.28
N LYS A 47 -21.44 3.46 2.10
CA LYS A 47 -21.11 2.85 0.78
C LYS A 47 -20.87 3.90 -0.31
N GLU A 48 -19.77 3.69 -1.06
CA GLU A 48 -19.42 4.15 -2.43
C GLU A 48 -19.36 5.67 -2.71
N THR A 49 -18.42 6.05 -3.58
CA THR A 49 -18.01 7.43 -3.92
C THR A 49 -19.14 8.42 -4.15
N ASP A 50 -20.26 7.98 -4.72
CA ASP A 50 -21.45 8.80 -4.98
C ASP A 50 -22.01 9.46 -3.72
N HIS A 51 -21.95 8.74 -2.61
CA HIS A 51 -22.45 9.20 -1.33
C HIS A 51 -21.80 10.52 -0.90
N VAL A 52 -20.49 10.70 -1.11
CA VAL A 52 -19.79 11.92 -0.73
C VAL A 52 -20.35 13.14 -1.46
N PHE A 53 -20.76 12.96 -2.72
CA PHE A 53 -21.37 14.03 -3.51
C PHE A 53 -22.79 14.37 -3.03
N GLN A 54 -23.60 13.35 -2.75
CA GLN A 54 -24.96 13.55 -2.20
C GLN A 54 -24.93 14.25 -0.83
N LEU A 55 -23.97 13.86 0.01
CA LEU A 55 -23.75 14.43 1.32
C LEU A 55 -23.30 15.90 1.24
N GLY A 56 -22.42 16.21 0.30
CA GLY A 56 -22.00 17.58 0.00
C GLY A 56 -23.16 18.45 -0.51
N ALA A 57 -24.01 17.93 -1.39
CA ALA A 57 -25.19 18.63 -1.90
C ALA A 57 -26.18 18.98 -0.79
N LEU A 58 -26.54 18.01 0.05
CA LEU A 58 -27.42 18.22 1.20
C LEU A 58 -26.85 19.26 2.18
N LEU A 59 -25.54 19.23 2.44
CA LEU A 59 -24.88 20.21 3.31
C LEU A 59 -24.82 21.61 2.70
N GLU A 60 -24.76 21.73 1.37
CA GLU A 60 -24.80 23.01 0.68
C GLU A 60 -26.21 23.64 0.79
N GLU A 61 -27.25 22.85 0.52
CA GLU A 61 -28.66 23.28 0.70
C GLU A 61 -28.93 23.72 2.14
N VAL A 62 -28.51 22.92 3.12
CA VAL A 62 -28.64 23.27 4.53
C VAL A 62 -27.94 24.59 4.86
N SER A 63 -26.75 24.81 4.31
CA SER A 63 -25.98 26.02 4.60
C SER A 63 -26.66 27.30 4.12
N ALA A 64 -27.52 27.22 3.08
CA ALA A 64 -28.27 28.37 2.59
C ALA A 64 -29.36 28.86 3.58
N HIS A 65 -29.77 27.99 4.51
CA HIS A 65 -30.81 28.28 5.50
C HIS A 65 -30.26 28.60 6.89
N ILE A 66 -28.95 28.46 7.10
CA ILE A 66 -28.30 28.69 8.39
C ILE A 66 -27.51 29.99 8.32
N PRO A 67 -27.63 30.88 9.32
CA PRO A 67 -26.84 32.12 9.35
C PRO A 67 -25.33 31.88 9.28
N ASP A 68 -24.62 32.82 8.65
CA ASP A 68 -23.17 32.77 8.51
C ASP A 68 -22.48 32.59 9.87
N GLY A 69 -21.43 31.75 9.90
CA GLY A 69 -20.68 31.44 11.13
C GLY A 69 -21.35 30.45 12.09
N THR A 70 -22.60 30.03 11.85
CA THR A 70 -23.30 29.06 12.75
C THR A 70 -23.43 27.66 12.18
N PHE A 71 -23.16 27.48 10.88
CA PHE A 71 -23.19 26.18 10.19
C PHE A 71 -22.34 25.09 10.89
N GLY A 72 -21.12 25.41 11.32
CA GLY A 72 -20.25 24.43 12.00
C GLY A 72 -20.84 23.91 13.30
N LYS A 73 -21.46 24.79 14.10
CA LYS A 73 -22.12 24.43 15.36
C LYS A 73 -23.35 23.54 15.11
N TRP A 74 -24.13 23.85 14.07
CA TRP A 74 -25.27 23.05 13.67
C TRP A 74 -24.87 21.63 13.25
N VAL A 75 -23.85 21.52 12.40
CA VAL A 75 -23.34 20.24 11.90
C VAL A 75 -22.88 19.34 13.05
N GLU A 76 -22.11 19.89 13.99
CA GLU A 76 -21.58 19.13 15.12
C GLU A 76 -22.68 18.70 16.10
N ALA A 77 -23.72 19.51 16.26
CA ALA A 77 -24.85 19.21 17.13
C ALA A 77 -25.85 18.21 16.51
N ARG A 78 -26.05 18.23 15.18
CA ARG A 78 -27.13 17.46 14.51
C ARG A 78 -26.66 16.28 13.68
N CYS A 79 -25.46 16.33 13.10
CA CYS A 79 -25.03 15.37 12.06
C CYS A 79 -23.94 14.40 12.52
N ASN A 80 -23.44 14.51 13.76
CA ASN A 80 -22.37 13.65 14.32
C ASN A 80 -21.09 13.60 13.45
N ILE A 81 -20.78 14.72 12.78
CA ILE A 81 -19.57 14.93 11.99
C ILE A 81 -18.94 16.26 12.40
N THR A 82 -17.64 16.42 12.17
CA THR A 82 -16.96 17.68 12.50
C THR A 82 -17.29 18.77 11.48
N ALA A 83 -17.20 20.05 11.88
CA ALA A 83 -17.34 21.17 10.95
C ALA A 83 -16.31 21.11 9.79
N ARG A 84 -15.11 20.56 10.03
CA ARG A 84 -14.09 20.33 8.99
C ARG A 84 -14.56 19.31 7.96
N THR A 85 -15.10 18.18 8.42
CA THR A 85 -15.62 17.11 7.55
C THR A 85 -16.76 17.63 6.67
N ALA A 86 -17.70 18.38 7.23
CA ALA A 86 -18.79 18.98 6.45
C ALA A 86 -18.31 20.00 5.42
N ARG A 87 -17.33 20.85 5.77
CA ARG A 87 -16.70 21.77 4.81
C ARG A 87 -16.03 21.03 3.65
N ASN A 88 -15.34 19.93 3.94
CA ASN A 88 -14.71 19.11 2.90
C ASN A 88 -15.74 18.51 1.94
N TRP A 89 -16.84 17.94 2.45
CA TRP A 89 -17.86 17.35 1.57
C TRP A 89 -18.60 18.40 0.73
N ARG A 90 -18.89 19.57 1.30
CA ARG A 90 -19.38 20.73 0.53
C ARG A 90 -18.40 21.14 -0.56
N GLY A 91 -17.10 21.16 -0.25
CA GLY A 91 -16.03 21.39 -1.22
C GLY A 91 -16.04 20.36 -2.35
N VAL A 92 -16.20 19.07 -2.04
CA VAL A 92 -16.31 18.01 -3.06
C VAL A 92 -17.51 18.25 -3.98
N HIS A 93 -18.69 18.54 -3.43
CA HIS A 93 -19.87 18.80 -4.26
C HIS A 93 -19.70 20.04 -5.15
N ARG A 94 -19.25 21.15 -4.57
CA ARG A 94 -19.12 22.44 -5.27
C ARG A 94 -18.04 22.43 -6.35
N ASN A 95 -16.87 21.87 -6.05
CA ASN A 95 -15.69 21.98 -6.91
C ASN A 95 -15.53 20.75 -7.82
N LEU A 96 -15.99 19.57 -7.39
CA LEU A 96 -15.85 18.32 -8.15
C LEU A 96 -17.18 17.81 -8.70
N GLY A 97 -18.29 18.54 -8.55
CA GLY A 97 -19.63 18.10 -8.97
C GLY A 97 -19.70 17.72 -10.45
N GLY A 98 -18.98 18.43 -11.33
CA GLY A 98 -18.88 18.10 -12.76
C GLY A 98 -18.15 16.78 -13.06
N TYR A 99 -17.40 16.26 -12.10
CA TYR A 99 -16.64 15.01 -12.20
C TYR A 99 -17.34 13.83 -11.51
N ARG A 100 -18.53 14.03 -10.95
CA ARG A 100 -19.24 13.03 -10.14
C ARG A 100 -19.35 11.68 -10.83
N ASP A 101 -19.86 11.64 -12.06
CA ASP A 101 -20.12 10.37 -12.74
C ASP A 101 -18.81 9.62 -13.05
N ARG A 102 -17.75 10.34 -13.42
CA ARG A 102 -16.39 9.77 -13.58
C ARG A 102 -15.86 9.23 -12.26
N ALA A 103 -16.02 9.97 -11.17
CA ALA A 103 -15.52 9.58 -9.85
C ALA A 103 -16.21 8.31 -9.33
N VAL A 104 -17.51 8.19 -9.59
CA VAL A 104 -18.32 7.01 -9.25
C VAL A 104 -17.92 5.81 -10.10
N ALA A 105 -17.77 5.98 -11.42
CA ALA A 105 -17.35 4.90 -12.32
C ALA A 105 -15.96 4.34 -11.94
N LEU A 106 -15.05 5.20 -11.50
CA LEU A 106 -13.69 4.85 -11.10
C LEU A 106 -13.56 4.47 -9.61
N ALA A 107 -14.67 4.45 -8.86
CA ALA A 107 -14.69 4.18 -7.42
C ALA A 107 -13.66 4.99 -6.60
N ILE A 108 -13.49 6.28 -6.94
CA ILE A 108 -12.48 7.13 -6.31
C ILE A 108 -12.80 7.35 -4.83
N GLY A 109 -11.83 7.07 -3.95
CA GLY A 109 -12.02 7.13 -2.51
C GLY A 109 -12.24 8.56 -1.98
N PRO A 110 -13.00 8.74 -0.87
CA PRO A 110 -13.27 10.05 -0.27
C PRO A 110 -12.01 10.86 0.05
N THR A 111 -10.94 10.22 0.51
CA THR A 111 -9.69 10.89 0.85
C THR A 111 -9.01 11.50 -0.37
N VAL A 112 -9.10 10.86 -1.53
CA VAL A 112 -8.57 11.39 -2.80
C VAL A 112 -9.38 12.59 -3.25
N LEU A 113 -10.72 12.48 -3.23
CA LEU A 113 -11.60 13.61 -3.58
C LEU A 113 -11.32 14.84 -2.71
N ILE A 114 -11.06 14.66 -1.41
CA ILE A 114 -10.74 15.76 -0.50
C ILE A 114 -9.46 16.49 -0.90
N GLN A 115 -8.44 15.78 -1.39
CA GLN A 115 -7.19 16.42 -1.85
C GLN A 115 -7.39 17.21 -3.13
N LEU A 116 -8.33 16.78 -3.99
CA LEU A 116 -8.61 17.42 -5.27
C LEU A 116 -9.52 18.66 -5.15
N ILE A 117 -10.14 18.93 -3.99
CA ILE A 117 -11.07 20.06 -3.80
C ILE A 117 -10.42 21.39 -4.21
N SER A 118 -9.15 21.60 -3.84
CA SER A 118 -8.43 22.85 -4.05
C SER A 118 -7.51 22.81 -5.27
N ALA A 119 -7.56 21.73 -6.06
CA ALA A 119 -6.69 21.55 -7.21
C ALA A 119 -7.19 22.38 -8.42
N PRO A 120 -6.29 22.90 -9.27
CA PRO A 120 -6.67 23.45 -10.57
C PRO A 120 -7.37 22.39 -11.43
N THR A 121 -8.32 22.81 -12.26
CA THR A 121 -9.10 21.94 -13.16
C THR A 121 -8.20 21.02 -14.00
N GLU A 122 -7.10 21.53 -14.54
CA GLU A 122 -6.12 20.77 -15.32
C GLU A 122 -5.52 19.59 -14.53
N LYS A 123 -5.23 19.79 -13.24
CA LYS A 123 -4.69 18.76 -12.36
C LYS A 123 -5.77 17.78 -11.88
N ILE A 124 -7.02 18.23 -11.78
CA ILE A 124 -8.15 17.34 -11.54
C ILE A 124 -8.31 16.40 -12.74
N ASP A 125 -8.31 16.94 -13.96
CA ASP A 125 -8.40 16.12 -15.17
C ASP A 125 -7.25 15.11 -15.29
N ALA A 126 -6.01 15.53 -15.03
CA ALA A 126 -4.86 14.63 -15.00
C ALA A 126 -5.00 13.51 -13.95
N ALA A 127 -5.54 13.82 -12.77
CA ALA A 127 -5.78 12.81 -11.73
C ALA A 127 -6.85 11.78 -12.14
N PHE A 128 -7.90 12.22 -12.84
CA PHE A 128 -8.93 11.32 -13.34
C PHE A 128 -8.43 10.48 -14.52
N GLU A 129 -7.68 11.06 -15.44
CA GLU A 129 -7.03 10.34 -16.55
C GLU A 129 -6.05 9.28 -16.03
N PHE A 130 -5.24 9.62 -15.02
CA PHE A 130 -4.39 8.65 -14.32
C PHE A 130 -5.21 7.49 -13.74
N ALA A 131 -6.33 7.78 -13.08
CA ALA A 131 -7.20 6.76 -12.53
C ALA A 131 -7.83 5.87 -13.61
N GLU A 132 -8.19 6.43 -14.78
CA GLU A 132 -8.71 5.71 -15.94
C GLU A 132 -7.66 4.74 -16.51
N ASN A 133 -6.42 5.21 -16.69
CA ASN A 133 -5.32 4.43 -17.26
C ASN A 133 -4.81 3.32 -16.32
N HIS A 134 -4.81 3.56 -15.00
CA HIS A 134 -4.26 2.64 -14.02
C HIS A 134 -5.32 1.85 -13.23
N GLY A 135 -6.61 2.13 -13.47
CA GLY A 135 -7.77 1.49 -12.84
C GLY A 135 -7.94 1.81 -11.34
N ARG A 136 -7.08 2.66 -10.77
CA ARG A 136 -7.16 3.17 -9.39
C ARG A 136 -6.27 4.39 -9.21
N ILE A 137 -6.58 5.20 -8.21
CA ILE A 137 -5.75 6.33 -7.78
C ILE A 137 -5.66 6.38 -6.25
N GLN A 138 -4.47 6.66 -5.71
CA GLN A 138 -4.22 6.83 -4.28
C GLN A 138 -3.79 8.26 -3.96
N VAL A 139 -3.83 8.63 -2.67
CA VAL A 139 -3.44 9.97 -2.19
C VAL A 139 -2.00 10.32 -2.58
N GLY A 140 -1.10 9.33 -2.65
CA GLY A 140 0.29 9.54 -3.09
C GLY A 140 0.36 9.97 -4.56
N ASP A 141 -0.41 9.31 -5.44
CA ASP A 141 -0.46 9.63 -6.87
C ASP A 141 -1.02 11.03 -7.10
N VAL A 142 -2.09 11.39 -6.37
CA VAL A 142 -2.67 12.75 -6.43
C VAL A 142 -1.66 13.80 -5.99
N LYS A 143 -0.92 13.55 -4.90
CA LYS A 143 0.13 14.48 -4.44
C LYS A 143 1.22 14.67 -5.49
N ALA A 144 1.63 13.61 -6.19
CA ALA A 144 2.61 13.71 -7.26
C ALA A 144 2.07 14.56 -8.43
N ILE A 145 0.82 14.31 -8.86
CA ILE A 145 0.16 15.05 -9.94
C ILE A 145 0.01 16.54 -9.57
N LEU A 146 -0.38 16.83 -8.32
CA LEU A 146 -0.56 18.19 -7.81
C LEU A 146 0.77 18.93 -7.61
N ALA A 147 1.86 18.22 -7.28
CA ALA A 147 3.18 18.81 -7.11
C ALA A 147 3.80 19.31 -8.42
N GLY A 148 3.16 19.07 -9.56
CA GLY A 148 3.63 19.58 -10.84
C GLY A 148 4.68 18.72 -11.52
N ASP A 149 4.97 17.51 -11.01
CA ASP A 149 5.61 16.51 -11.84
C ASP A 149 4.65 16.23 -12.99
N ASP A 150 5.08 16.61 -14.19
CA ASP A 150 4.37 16.31 -15.43
C ASP A 150 3.91 14.85 -15.38
N VAL A 151 2.71 14.63 -15.92
CA VAL A 151 2.25 13.30 -16.33
C VAL A 151 3.46 12.63 -16.93
N ARG A 152 3.95 11.57 -16.29
CA ARG A 152 5.14 10.83 -16.72
C ARG A 152 4.86 10.32 -18.13
N ASP A 153 5.22 11.16 -19.10
CA ASP A 153 5.31 10.82 -20.49
C ASP A 153 6.37 9.72 -20.58
N GLU A 154 6.09 8.78 -21.46
CA GLU A 154 6.88 7.58 -21.68
C GLU A 154 8.26 7.98 -22.24
N GLY A 155 9.22 8.31 -21.36
CA GLY A 155 10.56 8.69 -21.80
C GLY A 155 11.44 9.34 -20.73
N GLU A 156 11.93 8.52 -19.79
CA GLU A 156 13.27 8.65 -19.17
C GLU A 156 13.79 10.05 -18.78
N ALA A 157 13.58 10.39 -17.50
CA ALA A 157 14.72 10.32 -16.59
C ALA A 157 14.33 9.33 -15.50
N GLU A 158 14.59 8.04 -15.76
CA GLU A 158 14.59 7.02 -14.74
C GLU A 158 15.68 7.43 -13.74
N VAL A 159 15.30 8.22 -12.72
CA VAL A 159 15.99 8.15 -11.44
C VAL A 159 15.84 6.69 -11.08
N ASP A 160 16.92 5.93 -11.29
CA ASP A 160 16.94 4.50 -10.99
C ASP A 160 16.40 4.35 -9.58
N VAL A 161 15.17 3.86 -9.46
CA VAL A 161 14.47 3.75 -8.17
C VAL A 161 15.28 2.82 -7.25
N ILE A 162 16.21 2.05 -7.82
CA ILE A 162 17.17 1.19 -7.14
C ILE A 162 18.31 1.99 -6.49
N ASP A 163 18.68 3.16 -6.99
CA ASP A 163 19.83 3.95 -6.52
C ASP A 163 19.43 5.19 -5.69
N LEU A 164 18.14 5.32 -5.34
CA LEU A 164 17.70 6.26 -4.32
C LEU A 164 18.27 5.86 -2.95
N GLY A 165 19.07 6.73 -2.36
CA GLY A 165 19.56 6.57 -0.99
C GLY A 165 18.49 6.79 0.08
N GLY A 166 18.81 6.43 1.32
CA GLY A 166 18.00 6.74 2.50
C GLY A 166 16.70 5.94 2.62
N VAL A 167 15.85 6.34 3.58
CA VAL A 167 14.63 5.61 3.97
C VAL A 167 13.63 5.49 2.81
N HIS A 168 13.55 6.50 1.95
CA HIS A 168 12.65 6.53 0.80
C HIS A 168 13.03 5.50 -0.27
N GLY A 169 14.32 5.42 -0.62
CA GLY A 169 14.80 4.41 -1.57
C GLY A 169 14.69 2.98 -1.04
N LEU A 170 15.00 2.76 0.25
CA LEU A 170 14.77 1.46 0.90
C LEU A 170 13.29 1.04 0.81
N LYS A 171 12.37 1.96 1.11
CA LYS A 171 10.93 1.71 1.00
C LYS A 171 10.53 1.38 -0.43
N ALA A 172 10.98 2.17 -1.41
CA ALA A 172 10.68 1.95 -2.82
C ALA A 172 11.20 0.59 -3.31
N MET A 173 12.43 0.22 -2.96
CA MET A 173 13.03 -1.08 -3.27
C MET A 173 12.24 -2.24 -2.66
N VAL A 174 11.86 -2.15 -1.38
CA VAL A 174 11.07 -3.20 -0.70
C VAL A 174 9.69 -3.35 -1.35
N GLU A 175 9.02 -2.24 -1.66
CA GLU A 175 7.72 -2.24 -2.33
C GLU A 175 7.81 -2.84 -3.73
N ALA A 176 8.84 -2.47 -4.51
CA ALA A 176 9.10 -3.03 -5.84
C ALA A 176 9.34 -4.53 -5.77
N ARG A 177 10.30 -4.97 -4.95
CA ARG A 177 10.62 -6.39 -4.77
C ARG A 177 9.41 -7.20 -4.30
N THR A 178 8.61 -6.66 -3.38
CA THR A 178 7.40 -7.34 -2.89
C THR A 178 6.32 -7.43 -3.97
N ARG A 179 6.14 -6.37 -4.76
CA ARG A 179 5.20 -6.35 -5.88
C ARG A 179 5.59 -7.38 -6.94
N ASP A 180 6.84 -7.37 -7.38
CA ASP A 180 7.35 -8.25 -8.43
C ASP A 180 7.37 -9.71 -7.97
N GLY A 181 7.82 -9.94 -6.73
CA GLY A 181 7.79 -11.25 -6.11
C GLY A 181 6.37 -11.83 -6.03
N ARG A 182 5.38 -11.03 -5.62
CA ARG A 182 3.97 -11.46 -5.57
C ARG A 182 3.41 -11.77 -6.96
N THR A 183 3.70 -10.92 -7.95
CA THR A 183 3.28 -11.13 -9.35
C THR A 183 3.89 -12.41 -9.91
N ALA A 184 5.18 -12.62 -9.72
CA ALA A 184 5.89 -13.81 -10.16
C ALA A 184 5.40 -15.08 -9.44
N LEU A 185 5.06 -14.99 -8.14
CA LEU A 185 4.50 -16.11 -7.38
C LEU A 185 3.16 -16.54 -7.98
N LEU A 186 2.22 -15.61 -8.17
CA LEU A 186 0.91 -15.91 -8.75
C LEU A 186 1.03 -16.48 -10.16
N ARG A 187 1.91 -15.93 -10.99
CA ARG A 187 2.20 -16.46 -12.33
C ARG A 187 2.63 -17.92 -12.29
N ASN A 188 3.52 -18.29 -11.38
CA ASN A 188 4.00 -19.67 -11.25
C ASN A 188 2.93 -20.61 -10.67
N LEU A 189 2.15 -20.17 -9.68
CA LEU A 189 1.03 -20.94 -9.15
C LEU A 189 -0.03 -21.23 -10.21
N LEU A 190 -0.41 -20.23 -11.01
CA LEU A 190 -1.34 -20.37 -12.12
C LEU A 190 -0.78 -21.26 -13.25
N GLY A 191 0.51 -21.13 -13.55
CA GLY A 191 1.20 -22.00 -14.51
C GLY A 191 1.17 -23.47 -14.07
N LEU A 192 1.45 -23.72 -12.80
CA LEU A 192 1.38 -25.04 -12.19
C LEU A 192 -0.04 -25.62 -12.23
N LEU A 193 -1.03 -24.82 -11.81
CA LEU A 193 -2.44 -25.20 -11.85
C LEU A 193 -2.86 -25.59 -13.28
N LYS A 194 -2.52 -24.76 -14.28
CA LYS A 194 -2.83 -25.01 -15.69
C LYS A 194 -2.21 -26.30 -16.23
N ILE A 195 -0.94 -26.57 -15.92
CA ILE A 195 -0.24 -27.78 -16.38
C ILE A 195 -0.90 -29.02 -15.80
N LEU A 196 -1.15 -29.02 -14.49
CA LEU A 196 -1.68 -30.17 -13.77
C LEU A 196 -3.17 -30.43 -14.10
N SER A 197 -3.97 -29.38 -14.21
CA SER A 197 -5.38 -29.50 -14.60
C SER A 197 -5.54 -30.00 -16.04
N ALA A 198 -4.69 -29.54 -16.97
CA ALA A 198 -4.71 -30.01 -18.35
C ALA A 198 -4.30 -31.50 -18.44
N ALA A 199 -3.32 -31.92 -17.64
CA ALA A 199 -2.91 -33.32 -17.59
C ALA A 199 -4.02 -34.24 -17.07
N LEU A 200 -4.76 -33.81 -16.03
CA LEU A 200 -5.91 -34.53 -15.52
C LEU A 200 -7.06 -34.59 -16.53
N ALA A 201 -7.41 -33.46 -17.14
CA ALA A 201 -8.47 -33.43 -18.16
C ALA A 201 -8.16 -34.31 -19.37
N GLU A 202 -6.90 -34.38 -19.81
CA GLU A 202 -6.49 -35.26 -20.90
C GLU A 202 -6.53 -36.74 -20.50
N ALA A 203 -6.18 -37.07 -19.26
CA ALA A 203 -6.29 -38.43 -18.73
C ALA A 203 -7.76 -38.90 -18.67
N GLU A 204 -8.66 -38.03 -18.20
CA GLU A 204 -10.10 -38.28 -18.17
C GLU A 204 -10.67 -38.47 -19.59
N ARG A 205 -10.32 -37.57 -20.51
CA ARG A 205 -10.77 -37.61 -21.91
C ARG A 205 -10.32 -38.87 -22.66
N THR A 206 -9.10 -39.32 -22.42
CA THR A 206 -8.51 -40.46 -23.15
C THR A 206 -8.63 -41.79 -22.41
N GLY A 207 -9.01 -41.78 -21.13
CA GLY A 207 -8.94 -42.92 -20.23
C GLY A 207 -7.53 -43.42 -19.95
N LYS A 208 -6.49 -42.70 -20.38
CA LYS A 208 -5.08 -43.09 -20.22
C LYS A 208 -4.50 -42.44 -18.96
N ARG A 209 -3.73 -43.21 -18.20
CA ARG A 209 -3.00 -42.70 -17.03
C ARG A 209 -2.02 -41.59 -17.38
N ILE A 210 -1.82 -40.68 -16.44
CA ILE A 210 -0.89 -39.55 -16.58
C ILE A 210 0.55 -40.07 -16.62
N LYS A 211 1.27 -39.71 -17.68
CA LYS A 211 2.72 -39.98 -17.80
C LYS A 211 3.51 -38.94 -17.01
N LYS A 212 3.90 -39.28 -15.78
CA LYS A 212 4.69 -38.42 -14.89
C LYS A 212 5.91 -37.80 -15.57
N SER A 213 6.67 -38.58 -16.35
CA SER A 213 7.85 -38.11 -17.09
C SER A 213 7.56 -36.99 -18.10
N SER A 214 6.32 -36.88 -18.58
CA SER A 214 5.93 -35.84 -19.54
C SER A 214 5.51 -34.54 -18.87
N ILE A 215 4.99 -34.60 -17.64
CA ILE A 215 4.41 -33.44 -16.95
C ILE A 215 5.33 -32.86 -15.87
N ALA A 216 6.11 -33.72 -15.21
CA ALA A 216 6.98 -33.34 -14.11
C ALA A 216 7.98 -32.24 -14.49
N PRO A 217 8.74 -32.32 -15.60
CA PRO A 217 9.73 -31.29 -15.92
C PRO A 217 9.14 -29.88 -16.07
N LYS A 218 7.89 -29.78 -16.55
CA LYS A 218 7.19 -28.50 -16.70
C LYS A 218 6.65 -27.99 -15.36
N ALA A 219 6.07 -28.89 -14.57
CA ALA A 219 5.49 -28.56 -13.27
C ALA A 219 6.59 -28.20 -12.25
N GLU A 220 7.70 -28.93 -12.22
CA GLU A 220 8.81 -28.74 -11.29
C GLU A 220 9.42 -27.34 -11.39
N VAL A 221 9.60 -26.80 -12.60
CA VAL A 221 10.11 -25.44 -12.81
C VAL A 221 9.21 -24.41 -12.12
N HIS A 222 7.89 -24.49 -12.35
CA HIS A 222 6.94 -23.58 -11.71
C HIS A 222 6.87 -23.79 -10.19
N ALA A 223 6.89 -25.04 -9.73
CA ALA A 223 6.85 -25.36 -8.31
C ALA A 223 8.10 -24.87 -7.57
N TYR A 224 9.29 -25.02 -8.18
CA TYR A 224 10.55 -24.51 -7.65
C TYR A 224 10.52 -22.99 -7.50
N HIS A 225 10.17 -22.27 -8.58
CA HIS A 225 10.10 -20.80 -8.52
C HIS A 225 9.03 -20.30 -7.55
N ALA A 226 7.85 -20.93 -7.52
CA ALA A 226 6.80 -20.57 -6.57
C ALA A 226 7.24 -20.82 -5.11
N TYR A 227 7.93 -21.93 -4.84
CA TYR A 227 8.46 -22.25 -3.51
C TYR A 227 9.49 -21.19 -3.06
N GLU A 228 10.49 -20.89 -3.89
CA GLU A 228 11.53 -19.92 -3.55
C GLU A 228 10.94 -18.51 -3.35
N LEU A 229 9.97 -18.11 -4.17
CA LEU A 229 9.28 -16.81 -4.01
C LEU A 229 8.44 -16.76 -2.74
N LEU A 230 7.65 -17.80 -2.45
CA LEU A 230 6.83 -17.85 -1.24
C LEU A 230 7.69 -17.88 0.02
N SER A 231 8.77 -18.67 0.03
CA SER A 231 9.73 -18.74 1.11
C SER A 231 10.42 -17.39 1.32
N SER A 232 10.90 -16.76 0.25
CA SER A 232 11.55 -15.43 0.29
C SER A 232 10.62 -14.34 0.83
N LEU A 233 9.36 -14.28 0.37
CA LEU A 233 8.37 -13.30 0.83
C LEU A 233 7.86 -13.57 2.24
N GLY A 234 7.82 -14.84 2.65
CA GLY A 234 7.30 -15.28 3.95
C GLY A 234 8.34 -15.42 5.05
N THR A 235 9.64 -15.27 4.73
CA THR A 235 10.74 -15.40 5.69
C THR A 235 11.08 -14.07 6.31
N GLY A 236 10.88 -13.95 7.62
CA GLY A 236 11.43 -12.89 8.45
C GLY A 236 12.77 -13.27 9.08
N VAL A 237 13.33 -12.33 9.84
CA VAL A 237 14.51 -12.55 10.67
C VAL A 237 14.11 -12.36 12.14
N GLY A 238 14.42 -13.34 12.98
CA GLY A 238 14.15 -13.30 14.41
C GLY A 238 15.41 -13.57 15.23
N PRO A 239 15.41 -13.21 16.53
CA PRO A 239 16.53 -13.51 17.41
C PRO A 239 16.65 -15.02 17.61
N GLN A 240 17.87 -15.52 17.54
CA GLN A 240 18.20 -16.84 18.05
C GLN A 240 18.31 -16.74 19.58
N GLY A 241 18.05 -17.82 20.32
CA GLY A 241 17.92 -17.80 21.78
C GLY A 241 19.13 -17.29 22.58
N ASP A 242 20.26 -17.00 21.92
CA ASP A 242 21.46 -16.37 22.48
C ASP A 242 21.43 -14.83 22.42
N GLY A 243 20.41 -14.22 21.81
CA GLY A 243 20.20 -12.78 21.70
C GLY A 243 21.19 -12.06 20.76
N LYS A 244 22.16 -12.77 20.17
CA LYS A 244 23.20 -12.21 19.29
C LYS A 244 23.15 -12.78 17.88
N SER A 245 22.74 -14.04 17.75
CA SER A 245 22.56 -14.68 16.46
C SER A 245 21.14 -14.43 15.96
N THR A 246 20.96 -14.47 14.64
CA THR A 246 19.65 -14.36 14.02
C THR A 246 19.30 -15.67 13.32
N MET A 247 18.01 -15.98 13.30
CA MET A 247 17.48 -17.12 12.56
C MET A 247 16.42 -16.66 11.57
N LYS A 248 16.32 -17.41 10.47
CA LYS A 248 15.21 -17.28 9.52
C LYS A 248 13.93 -17.77 10.18
N VAL A 249 12.93 -16.91 10.23
CA VAL A 249 11.59 -17.26 10.72
C VAL A 249 10.70 -17.38 9.50
N GLY A 250 10.39 -18.62 9.11
CA GLY A 250 9.50 -18.87 7.98
C GLY A 250 8.03 -18.56 8.31
N LEU A 251 7.14 -18.94 7.39
CA LEU A 251 5.70 -18.78 7.57
C LEU A 251 5.20 -19.44 8.88
N PRO A 252 4.22 -18.83 9.58
CA PRO A 252 3.63 -19.41 10.78
C PRO A 252 3.10 -20.82 10.52
N SER A 253 3.41 -21.77 11.40
CA SER A 253 3.01 -23.19 11.24
C SER A 253 1.50 -23.39 11.16
N ALA A 254 0.72 -22.57 11.86
CA ALA A 254 -0.73 -22.58 11.82
C ALA A 254 -1.34 -22.00 10.52
N SER A 255 -0.53 -21.35 9.68
CA SER A 255 -1.02 -20.73 8.45
C SER A 255 -1.31 -21.79 7.39
N ARG A 256 -2.45 -21.67 6.70
CA ARG A 256 -2.75 -22.45 5.49
C ARG A 256 -1.71 -22.25 4.39
N TRP A 257 -1.04 -21.09 4.35
CA TRP A 257 0.10 -20.85 3.46
C TRP A 257 1.31 -21.74 3.75
N LYS A 258 1.49 -22.22 4.99
CA LYS A 258 2.52 -23.22 5.31
C LYS A 258 2.23 -24.55 4.62
N LYS A 259 0.95 -24.92 4.50
CA LYS A 259 0.53 -26.11 3.73
C LYS A 259 0.79 -25.93 2.24
N VAL A 260 0.57 -24.72 1.69
CA VAL A 260 0.94 -24.38 0.31
C VAL A 260 2.46 -24.50 0.11
N GLU A 261 3.26 -23.94 1.01
CA GLU A 261 4.73 -24.04 0.94
C GLU A 261 5.21 -25.50 0.96
N ALA A 262 4.65 -26.33 1.84
CA ALA A 262 4.97 -27.76 1.90
C ALA A 262 4.57 -28.51 0.61
N LEU A 263 3.41 -28.16 0.02
CA LEU A 263 2.98 -28.71 -1.26
C LEU A 263 3.95 -28.33 -2.38
N LEU A 264 4.35 -27.06 -2.48
CA LEU A 264 5.29 -26.59 -3.49
C LEU A 264 6.67 -27.25 -3.33
N TRP A 265 7.14 -27.40 -2.09
CA TRP A 265 8.37 -28.14 -1.80
C TRP A 265 8.30 -29.58 -2.31
N ARG A 266 7.15 -30.25 -2.11
CA ARG A 266 6.92 -31.59 -2.63
C ARG A 266 6.83 -31.63 -4.16
N LEU A 267 6.23 -30.61 -4.78
CA LEU A 267 6.03 -30.55 -6.24
C LEU A 267 7.30 -30.21 -7.02
N ARG A 268 8.29 -29.57 -6.40
CA ARG A 268 9.55 -29.17 -7.05
C ARG A 268 10.44 -30.35 -7.45
N ASP A 269 10.17 -31.53 -6.93
CA ASP A 269 10.91 -32.75 -7.22
C ASP A 269 9.92 -33.91 -7.37
N SER A 270 9.81 -34.43 -8.59
CA SER A 270 8.90 -35.50 -8.93
C SER A 270 9.17 -36.78 -8.16
N SER A 271 10.37 -37.02 -7.62
CA SER A 271 10.62 -38.17 -6.74
C SER A 271 9.70 -38.17 -5.51
N ASN A 272 9.24 -37.00 -5.05
CA ASN A 272 8.38 -36.83 -3.89
C ASN A 272 6.87 -36.86 -4.22
N TRP A 273 6.49 -36.93 -5.50
CA TRP A 273 5.08 -36.97 -5.90
C TRP A 273 4.43 -38.29 -5.48
N ALA A 274 3.08 -38.33 -5.50
CA ALA A 274 2.36 -39.59 -5.36
C ALA A 274 2.83 -40.65 -6.38
N ARG A 275 2.61 -41.91 -6.03
CA ARG A 275 2.95 -43.06 -6.87
C ARG A 275 2.04 -43.07 -8.11
N VAL A 276 2.46 -43.77 -9.16
CA VAL A 276 1.77 -43.78 -10.47
C VAL A 276 0.32 -44.27 -10.37
N ASP A 277 0.02 -45.13 -9.40
CA ASP A 277 -1.31 -45.67 -9.13
C ASP A 277 -2.26 -44.70 -8.43
N SER A 278 -1.72 -43.71 -7.72
CA SER A 278 -2.45 -42.73 -6.90
C SER A 278 -2.22 -41.29 -7.37
N LEU A 279 -1.57 -41.09 -8.52
CA LEU A 279 -1.18 -39.78 -9.00
C LEU A 279 -2.40 -38.94 -9.39
N GLU A 280 -3.34 -39.52 -10.15
CA GLU A 280 -4.54 -38.81 -10.56
C GLU A 280 -5.38 -38.36 -9.35
N GLU A 281 -5.65 -39.30 -8.43
CA GLU A 281 -6.41 -39.03 -7.20
C GLU A 281 -5.73 -37.96 -6.33
N TRP A 282 -4.40 -38.04 -6.16
CA TRP A 282 -3.67 -37.03 -5.39
C TRP A 282 -3.72 -35.65 -6.04
N LEU A 283 -3.61 -35.58 -7.37
CA LEU A 283 -3.71 -34.31 -8.09
C LEU A 283 -5.12 -33.69 -7.95
N GLU A 284 -6.16 -34.51 -8.07
CA GLU A 284 -7.56 -34.10 -8.01
C GLU A 284 -7.99 -33.68 -6.60
N THR A 285 -7.65 -34.47 -5.58
CA THR A 285 -8.14 -34.28 -4.21
C THR A 285 -7.29 -33.35 -3.36
N VAL A 286 -5.99 -33.23 -3.69
CA VAL A 286 -5.03 -32.46 -2.88
C VAL A 286 -4.43 -31.30 -3.64
N VAL A 287 -3.77 -31.57 -4.77
CA VAL A 287 -2.92 -30.56 -5.41
C VAL A 287 -3.73 -29.44 -6.05
N ILE A 288 -4.66 -29.77 -6.95
CA ILE A 288 -5.48 -28.79 -7.65
C ILE A 288 -6.33 -27.95 -6.69
N PRO A 289 -6.99 -28.51 -5.67
CA PRO A 289 -7.77 -27.72 -4.74
C PRO A 289 -6.91 -26.72 -3.95
N ILE A 290 -5.74 -27.13 -3.46
CA ILE A 290 -4.83 -26.21 -2.75
C ILE A 290 -4.36 -25.08 -3.69
N LEU A 291 -3.98 -25.40 -4.93
CA LEU A 291 -3.55 -24.38 -5.90
C LEU A 291 -4.70 -23.43 -6.25
N THR A 292 -5.91 -23.95 -6.45
CA THR A 292 -7.12 -23.16 -6.69
C THR A 292 -7.37 -22.20 -5.53
N TRP A 293 -7.27 -22.68 -4.28
CA TRP A 293 -7.36 -21.84 -3.09
C TRP A 293 -6.30 -20.74 -3.07
N ALA A 294 -5.03 -21.09 -3.34
CA ALA A 294 -3.92 -20.15 -3.31
C ALA A 294 -3.99 -19.07 -4.41
N THR A 295 -4.68 -19.37 -5.52
CA THR A 295 -4.87 -18.45 -6.65
C THR A 295 -6.25 -17.79 -6.68
N SER A 296 -7.09 -18.02 -5.68
CA SER A 296 -8.46 -17.48 -5.65
C SER A 296 -8.44 -15.95 -5.57
N LYS A 297 -9.39 -15.32 -6.28
CA LYS A 297 -9.63 -13.87 -6.23
C LYS A 297 -10.64 -13.49 -5.14
N GLU A 298 -11.24 -14.46 -4.47
CA GLU A 298 -12.18 -14.22 -3.38
C GLU A 298 -11.44 -13.69 -2.14
N LYS A 299 -12.12 -12.85 -1.36
CA LYS A 299 -11.53 -12.25 -0.15
C LYS A 299 -11.21 -13.30 0.94
N SER A 300 -11.93 -14.42 0.98
CA SER A 300 -11.78 -15.45 2.00
C SER A 300 -12.22 -16.83 1.46
N PRO A 301 -11.45 -17.43 0.55
CA PRO A 301 -11.77 -18.73 -0.02
C PRO A 301 -11.76 -19.82 1.06
N ALA A 302 -12.76 -20.70 1.02
CA ALA A 302 -12.85 -21.85 1.92
C ALA A 302 -11.65 -22.79 1.70
N TRP A 303 -11.09 -23.31 2.79
CA TRP A 303 -9.98 -24.25 2.68
C TRP A 303 -10.47 -25.61 2.16
N PRO A 304 -9.81 -26.19 1.15
CA PRO A 304 -10.37 -27.32 0.41
C PRO A 304 -10.14 -28.68 1.07
N LEU A 305 -9.18 -28.80 1.99
CA LEU A 305 -8.89 -30.07 2.65
C LEU A 305 -9.63 -30.20 3.98
N PRO A 306 -9.92 -31.44 4.44
CA PRO A 306 -10.47 -31.66 5.77
C PRO A 306 -9.60 -31.00 6.83
N GLU A 307 -10.22 -30.35 7.83
CA GLU A 307 -9.48 -29.87 8.98
C GLU A 307 -8.93 -31.07 9.75
N GLU A 308 -7.60 -31.20 9.80
CA GLU A 308 -6.97 -32.15 10.72
C GLU A 308 -7.39 -31.77 12.15
N PRO A 309 -7.67 -32.75 13.03
CA PRO A 309 -8.07 -32.47 14.40
C PRO A 309 -6.97 -31.66 15.08
N SER A 310 -7.21 -30.35 15.23
CA SER A 310 -6.33 -29.45 15.93
C SER A 310 -6.21 -29.93 17.37
N SER A 311 -4.99 -30.24 17.80
CA SER A 311 -4.65 -30.30 19.22
C SER A 311 -5.15 -29.01 19.90
N PRO A 312 -5.71 -29.09 21.13
CA PRO A 312 -6.46 -27.98 21.70
C PRO A 312 -5.58 -26.74 21.81
N ARG A 313 -6.05 -25.67 21.17
CA ARG A 313 -5.51 -24.32 21.28
C ARG A 313 -5.53 -23.94 22.75
N ALA A 314 -4.37 -23.93 23.41
CA ALA A 314 -4.24 -23.38 24.75
C ALA A 314 -4.74 -21.93 24.71
N THR A 315 -5.90 -21.70 25.31
CA THR A 315 -6.39 -20.38 25.68
C THR A 315 -5.41 -19.80 26.69
N VAL A 316 -4.44 -19.01 26.22
CA VAL A 316 -3.75 -18.07 27.10
C VAL A 316 -4.75 -16.98 27.44
N ALA A 317 -5.39 -17.17 28.59
CA ALA A 317 -6.13 -16.15 29.28
C ALA A 317 -5.19 -14.97 29.57
N ALA A 318 -5.54 -13.79 29.09
CA ALA A 318 -4.91 -12.54 29.47
C ALA A 318 -5.19 -12.31 30.97
N SER A 319 -4.21 -12.60 31.81
CA SER A 319 -4.16 -12.03 33.16
C SER A 319 -3.45 -10.69 33.08
N SER A 320 -4.23 -9.66 33.35
CA SER A 320 -3.83 -8.28 33.61
C SER A 320 -2.85 -8.22 34.79
N LEU A 321 -1.70 -7.54 34.63
CA LEU A 321 -1.02 -6.76 35.66
C LEU A 321 0.19 -6.00 35.09
N GLY A 322 0.15 -4.66 35.19
CA GLY A 322 1.31 -3.77 35.36
C GLY A 322 2.07 -3.32 34.11
N GLN A 323 1.56 -2.32 33.40
CA GLN A 323 2.33 -1.55 32.41
C GLN A 323 2.91 -0.31 33.11
N ALA A 324 4.24 -0.24 33.22
CA ALA A 324 4.97 0.98 33.53
C ALA A 324 5.29 1.69 32.21
N GLU A 325 4.96 2.97 32.17
CA GLU A 325 5.13 3.91 31.07
C GLU A 325 6.61 4.21 30.83
N ILE A 326 7.01 4.25 29.56
CA ILE A 326 8.10 5.11 29.09
C ILE A 326 7.52 5.90 27.92
N GLU A 327 7.31 7.18 28.17
CA GLU A 327 6.97 8.22 27.21
C GLU A 327 8.19 8.48 26.31
N ASP A 328 7.94 8.67 25.01
CA ASP A 328 8.81 9.50 24.20
C ASP A 328 7.93 10.27 23.21
N ASP A 329 7.80 11.56 23.50
CA ASP A 329 7.21 12.59 22.68
C ASP A 329 8.16 12.93 21.52
N GLN A 330 7.61 13.16 20.32
CA GLN A 330 7.79 14.41 19.56
C GLN A 330 7.10 14.30 18.20
N ASP A 331 5.91 14.87 18.14
CA ASP A 331 5.27 15.36 16.92
C ASP A 331 6.06 16.58 16.42
N VAL A 332 6.38 16.58 15.12
CA VAL A 332 7.02 17.72 14.44
C VAL A 332 5.90 18.54 13.79
N ASP A 333 5.47 19.60 14.47
CA ASP A 333 4.68 20.67 13.89
C ASP A 333 5.60 21.54 13.02
N LEU A 334 5.32 21.60 11.72
CA LEU A 334 5.92 22.57 10.79
C LEU A 334 4.81 23.51 10.35
N ASP A 335 4.67 24.62 11.07
CA ASP A 335 3.96 25.80 10.59
C ASP A 335 4.99 26.80 10.03
N GLU A 336 4.83 27.11 8.74
CA GLU A 336 5.42 28.27 8.08
C GLU A 336 4.67 29.54 8.52
N GLU A 337 5.37 30.48 9.13
CA GLU A 337 4.97 31.90 9.10
C GLU A 337 6.19 32.73 8.68
N ALA A 338 6.01 33.45 7.57
CA ALA A 338 6.87 34.53 7.14
C ALA A 338 6.33 35.84 7.71
N GLU A 339 7.17 36.68 8.33
CA GLU A 339 7.24 38.12 8.04
C GLU A 339 8.47 38.78 8.70
N GLU A 340 9.20 39.48 7.83
CA GLU A 340 10.02 40.69 7.91
C GLU A 340 10.76 41.21 9.17
N ALA A 341 11.98 41.69 8.87
CA ALA A 341 12.55 43.01 9.18
C ALA A 341 13.71 43.14 10.21
N GLU A 342 14.82 43.64 9.63
CA GLU A 342 15.79 44.61 10.14
C GLU A 342 16.92 44.20 11.13
N MET A 343 18.10 44.03 10.54
CA MET A 343 19.26 44.95 10.68
C MET A 343 19.81 45.25 12.08
N PHE A 344 20.99 44.67 12.39
CA PHE A 344 22.07 45.44 13.01
C PHE A 344 23.44 44.82 12.71
N GLU A 345 24.33 45.65 12.17
CA GLU A 345 25.76 45.39 11.99
C GLU A 345 26.50 45.38 13.34
N ALA A 346 27.52 44.54 13.48
CA ALA A 346 28.76 44.92 14.16
C ALA A 346 29.88 43.92 13.86
N GLU A 347 30.92 44.45 13.24
CA GLU A 347 32.22 43.84 12.99
C GLU A 347 32.96 43.42 14.27
N ALA A 348 33.89 42.47 14.15
CA ALA A 348 35.29 42.65 14.58
C ALA A 348 36.16 41.42 14.27
N ASP A 349 37.27 41.70 13.60
CA ASP A 349 38.43 40.87 13.26
C ASP A 349 39.08 40.12 14.44
N SER A 350 39.72 38.98 14.16
CA SER A 350 41.21 38.88 13.97
C SER A 350 41.79 37.51 14.31
N ASP A 351 42.73 37.08 13.46
CA ASP A 351 43.98 36.30 13.70
C ASP A 351 43.94 34.91 14.38
N VAL A 352 44.32 33.81 13.73
CA VAL A 352 45.62 33.35 13.14
C VAL A 352 46.49 32.53 14.12
N GLN A 353 46.66 31.25 13.73
CA GLN A 353 47.77 30.29 13.96
C GLN A 353 48.13 29.80 15.38
N ALA A 354 48.10 28.47 15.60
CA ALA A 354 49.26 27.59 15.34
C ALA A 354 48.99 26.13 15.80
N GLU A 355 49.21 25.20 14.87
CA GLU A 355 49.89 23.90 14.96
C GLU A 355 49.82 23.04 16.24
N THR A 356 49.36 21.79 16.09
CA THR A 356 50.12 20.59 16.52
C THR A 356 49.63 19.33 15.77
N GLU A 357 50.60 18.63 15.19
CA GLU A 357 50.59 17.25 14.68
C GLU A 357 50.28 16.26 15.86
N ALA A 358 49.88 14.99 15.74
CA ALA A 358 49.92 13.99 14.68
C ALA A 358 48.96 12.80 15.00
N ASP A 359 48.36 12.27 13.93
CA ASP A 359 48.29 10.84 13.55
C ASP A 359 47.42 9.82 14.35
N ALA A 360 46.32 9.40 13.71
CA ALA A 360 45.90 8.00 13.63
C ALA A 360 44.95 7.79 12.43
N SER A 361 45.40 6.96 11.49
CA SER A 361 44.85 6.69 10.16
C SER A 361 43.41 6.16 10.10
N ASN A 362 42.66 6.63 9.09
CA ASN A 362 41.40 6.07 8.60
C ASN A 362 41.61 5.55 7.15
N PRO A 363 41.35 4.26 6.81
CA PRO A 363 41.69 3.70 5.50
C PRO A 363 40.50 3.67 4.54
N ILE A 364 40.15 4.80 3.90
CA ILE A 364 39.16 4.83 2.78
C ILE A 364 39.69 5.64 1.57
N ALA A 365 41.00 5.86 1.46
CA ALA A 365 41.60 6.58 0.31
C ALA A 365 42.35 5.67 -0.69
N ALA A 366 42.38 4.35 -0.49
CA ALA A 366 43.24 3.43 -1.27
C ALA A 366 42.57 2.75 -2.48
N LEU A 367 41.33 3.08 -2.87
CA LEU A 367 40.61 2.35 -3.93
C LEU A 367 40.36 3.12 -5.24
N LEU A 368 40.76 4.39 -5.38
CA LEU A 368 40.49 5.18 -6.59
C LEU A 368 41.74 5.62 -7.37
N SER A 369 42.88 4.96 -7.22
CA SER A 369 44.08 5.30 -7.99
C SER A 369 44.89 4.08 -8.40
N ALA A 370 44.34 3.24 -9.29
CA ALA A 370 45.14 2.32 -10.08
C ALA A 370 44.43 1.94 -11.38
N THR A 371 44.63 2.72 -12.45
CA THR A 371 44.95 2.20 -13.79
C THR A 371 45.27 3.35 -14.75
N ARG A 372 46.53 3.80 -14.78
CA ARG A 372 47.12 4.36 -16.01
C ARG A 372 48.65 4.27 -16.03
N GLY A 373 49.15 3.45 -16.95
CA GLY A 373 50.55 3.39 -17.41
C GLY A 373 50.81 2.02 -18.03
N GLN A 374 51.44 1.82 -19.19
CA GLN A 374 52.09 2.71 -20.15
C GLN A 374 52.31 1.93 -21.47
N ARG A 375 52.12 2.64 -22.60
CA ARG A 375 52.88 2.65 -23.87
C ARG A 375 53.44 1.36 -24.51
N LYS A 376 53.06 1.16 -25.79
CA LYS A 376 54.04 1.05 -26.91
C LYS A 376 53.40 1.39 -28.27
N VAL A 377 54.04 2.30 -29.01
CA VAL A 377 53.91 2.66 -30.44
C VAL A 377 55.26 2.18 -31.07
N PRO A 378 55.46 1.83 -32.37
CA PRO A 378 54.88 2.43 -33.58
C PRO A 378 54.54 1.48 -34.75
N GLY A 379 53.92 2.02 -35.81
CA GLY A 379 53.97 1.41 -37.14
C GLY A 379 52.84 1.86 -38.08
N ARG A 380 53.05 2.96 -38.81
CA ARG A 380 52.31 3.26 -40.04
C ARG A 380 52.70 2.21 -41.09
N HIS A 381 51.72 1.62 -41.76
CA HIS A 381 51.84 1.28 -43.17
C HIS A 381 50.55 1.66 -43.89
N GLU A 382 50.78 2.37 -44.97
CA GLU A 382 49.85 2.91 -45.96
C GLU A 382 49.64 1.86 -47.06
N LEU A 383 48.55 2.05 -47.81
CA LEU A 383 48.27 1.59 -49.18
C LEU A 383 47.25 0.45 -49.39
N GLU A 384 46.11 0.91 -49.94
CA GLU A 384 45.49 0.49 -51.21
C GLU A 384 44.51 -0.70 -51.26
N LEU A 385 43.27 -0.32 -51.65
CA LEU A 385 42.44 -0.89 -52.71
C LEU A 385 42.91 -2.22 -53.32
N ILE A 386 42.00 -3.21 -53.40
CA ILE A 386 41.54 -3.84 -54.65
C ILE A 386 40.41 -4.85 -54.35
N THR A 387 39.40 -4.77 -55.22
CA THR A 387 38.21 -5.60 -55.49
C THR A 387 38.31 -7.12 -55.24
N ASN A 388 37.30 -7.71 -54.60
CA ASN A 388 36.13 -8.39 -55.22
C ASN A 388 35.19 -8.96 -54.16
#